data_AF-A0A1J3DMN4-F1
#
_entry.id   AF-A0A1J3DMN4-F1
#
_cell.length_a   1.000
_cell.length_b   1.000
_cell.length_c   1.000
_cell.angle_alpha   90.00
_cell.angle_beta   90.00
_cell.angle_gamma   90.00
#
_symmetry.space_group_name_H-M   'P 1'
#
loop_
_entity.id
_entity.type
_entity.pdbx_description
1 polymer ?
#
loop_
_entity_poly.entity_id
_entity_poly.type
_entity_poly.pdbx_seq_one_letter_code
_entity_poly.pdbx_strand_id
1 'polypeptide(L)'
;MATASAGFKSREEHRKQQELETARKAGLAPAEIDEDGNEINPHIPQFMAGAPWYLYDGKPSLKHQRKQKKPDPNNTNSWYDRGATTFQADRYRKGSCENCGAMSHKKKSCPERPRKVGAIWTNKNIAPDEKIESFDLPYDAKRDRWHNYSPAQYAAVIEWYDARDEARSKFLKEEHLTKLEKKSKKPLVEEESSDKGGYEDPLKLDESKLMHFAKVEKRVRTTLV
;
A
#
# COMPACT_ATOMS: atom_id res chain seq x y z
N MET A 1 28.14 -33.36 -28.68
CA MET A 1 29.21 -32.47 -29.18
C MET A 1 28.54 -31.22 -29.74
N ALA A 2 28.72 -30.06 -29.10
CA ALA A 2 28.11 -28.81 -29.55
C ALA A 2 29.11 -28.08 -30.46
N THR A 3 28.78 -27.98 -31.75
CA THR A 3 29.56 -27.21 -32.72
C THR A 3 29.25 -25.73 -32.53
N ALA A 4 30.20 -25.00 -31.93
CA ALA A 4 30.18 -23.55 -31.85
C ALA A 4 30.50 -22.94 -33.22
N SER A 5 29.48 -22.77 -34.07
CA SER A 5 29.58 -21.97 -35.30
C SER A 5 29.16 -20.53 -35.02
N ALA A 6 29.91 -19.83 -34.17
CA ALA A 6 29.91 -18.36 -34.18
C ALA A 6 30.80 -17.95 -35.37
N GLY A 7 30.22 -17.88 -36.56
CA GLY A 7 30.94 -17.50 -37.78
C GLY A 7 31.56 -16.12 -37.62
N PHE A 8 32.87 -16.00 -37.85
CA PHE A 8 33.53 -14.71 -38.01
C PHE A 8 32.83 -13.95 -39.14
N LYS A 9 32.15 -12.85 -38.80
CA LYS A 9 31.57 -11.95 -39.79
C LYS A 9 32.69 -11.43 -40.70
N SER A 10 32.46 -11.44 -42.01
CA SER A 10 33.40 -10.82 -42.96
C SER A 10 33.57 -9.34 -42.62
N ARG A 11 34.76 -8.77 -42.88
CA ARG A 11 35.02 -7.32 -42.69
C ARG A 11 33.99 -6.46 -43.41
N GLU A 12 33.50 -6.92 -44.56
CA GLU A 12 32.45 -6.25 -45.33
C GLU A 12 31.08 -6.32 -44.65
N GLU A 13 30.73 -7.45 -44.03
CA GLU A 13 29.47 -7.61 -43.29
C GLU A 13 29.46 -6.78 -42.01
N HIS A 14 30.58 -6.71 -41.31
CA HIS A 14 30.73 -5.86 -40.13
C HIS A 14 30.59 -4.37 -40.48
N ARG A 15 31.20 -3.92 -41.59
CA ARG A 15 31.03 -2.55 -42.09
C ARG A 15 29.57 -2.26 -42.47
N LYS A 16 28.91 -3.17 -43.17
CA LYS A 16 27.48 -3.05 -43.52
C LYS A 16 26.59 -2.95 -42.28
N GLN A 17 26.85 -3.73 -41.24
CA GLN A 17 26.10 -3.67 -39.98
C GLN A 17 26.28 -2.33 -39.27
N GLN A 18 27.50 -1.80 -39.21
CA GLN A 18 27.74 -0.47 -38.64
C GLN A 18 27.04 0.64 -39.43
N GLU A 19 27.10 0.60 -40.77
CA GLU A 19 26.42 1.55 -41.63
C GLU A 19 24.89 1.48 -41.44
N LEU A 20 24.30 0.28 -41.36
CA LEU A 20 22.88 0.09 -41.04
C LEU A 20 22.50 0.63 -39.66
N GLU A 21 23.31 0.37 -38.64
CA GLU A 21 23.09 0.91 -37.29
C GLU A 21 23.16 2.44 -37.29
N THR A 22 24.11 3.05 -38.01
CA THR A 22 24.20 4.51 -38.14
C THR A 22 23.01 5.10 -38.89
N ALA A 23 22.54 4.43 -39.95
CA ALA A 23 21.36 4.85 -40.71
C ALA A 23 20.08 4.76 -39.87
N ARG A 24 19.93 3.69 -39.06
CA ARG A 24 18.83 3.56 -38.09
C ARG A 24 18.88 4.63 -37.01
N LYS A 25 20.07 4.89 -36.47
CA LYS A 25 20.29 5.96 -35.48
C LYS A 25 20.01 7.36 -36.05
N ALA A 26 20.22 7.54 -37.35
CA ALA A 26 19.88 8.76 -38.08
C ALA A 26 18.40 8.81 -38.54
N GLY A 27 17.59 7.77 -38.27
CA GLY A 27 16.18 7.70 -38.69
C GLY A 27 15.95 7.45 -40.18
N LEU A 28 17.01 7.12 -40.93
CA LEU A 28 16.97 6.84 -42.38
C LEU A 28 16.53 5.40 -42.69
N ALA A 29 16.73 4.47 -41.75
CA ALA A 29 16.37 3.06 -41.88
C ALA A 29 15.38 2.64 -40.78
N PRO A 30 14.47 1.70 -41.07
CA PRO A 30 13.50 1.22 -40.09
C PRO A 30 14.18 0.53 -38.91
N ALA A 31 13.56 0.67 -37.73
CA ALA A 31 14.00 0.01 -36.50
C ALA A 31 13.95 -1.52 -36.62
N GLU A 32 14.76 -2.20 -35.81
CA GLU A 32 14.64 -3.66 -35.70
C GLU A 32 13.35 -4.02 -34.96
N ILE A 33 12.68 -5.08 -35.41
CA ILE A 33 11.45 -5.57 -34.77
C ILE A 33 11.81 -6.80 -33.95
N ASP A 34 11.45 -6.79 -32.67
CA ASP A 34 11.59 -7.90 -31.73
C ASP A 34 10.61 -9.04 -32.12
N GLU A 35 10.80 -10.23 -31.55
CA GLU A 35 9.93 -11.39 -31.74
C GLU A 35 8.47 -11.13 -31.36
N ASP A 36 8.26 -10.24 -30.39
CA ASP A 36 6.94 -9.83 -29.89
C ASP A 36 6.30 -8.72 -30.76
N GLY A 37 6.94 -8.35 -31.89
CA GLY A 37 6.47 -7.28 -32.79
C GLY A 37 6.76 -5.86 -32.32
N ASN A 38 7.58 -5.70 -31.27
CA ASN A 38 7.93 -4.38 -30.73
C ASN A 38 9.19 -3.82 -31.43
N GLU A 39 9.18 -2.54 -31.77
CA GLU A 39 10.35 -1.87 -32.33
C GLU A 39 11.44 -1.67 -31.27
N ILE A 40 12.66 -2.12 -31.56
CA ILE A 40 13.84 -1.91 -30.74
C ILE A 40 14.43 -0.55 -31.09
N ASN A 41 14.48 0.34 -30.10
CA ASN A 41 15.01 1.69 -30.27
C ASN A 41 16.50 1.65 -30.74
N PRO A 42 16.84 2.20 -31.93
CA PRO A 42 18.20 2.22 -32.46
C PRO A 42 19.24 2.98 -31.62
N HIS A 43 18.80 3.77 -30.66
CA HIS A 43 19.68 4.51 -29.75
C HIS A 43 20.11 3.70 -28.51
N ILE A 44 19.55 2.49 -28.31
CA ILE A 44 20.01 1.58 -27.25
C ILE A 44 21.42 1.09 -27.62
N PRO A 45 22.43 1.25 -26.74
CA PRO A 45 23.77 0.74 -27.01
C PRO A 45 23.78 -0.76 -27.30
N GLN A 46 24.65 -1.20 -28.22
CA GLN A 46 24.73 -2.58 -28.68
C GLN A 46 24.88 -3.61 -27.54
N PHE A 47 25.64 -3.27 -26.49
CA PHE A 47 25.85 -4.15 -25.33
C PHE A 47 24.59 -4.35 -24.46
N MET A 48 23.60 -3.44 -24.53
CA MET A 48 22.31 -3.59 -23.85
C MET A 48 21.30 -4.33 -24.72
N ALA A 49 21.29 -4.06 -26.03
CA ALA A 49 20.37 -4.67 -26.99
C ALA A 49 20.72 -6.14 -27.31
N GLY A 50 22.01 -6.47 -27.38
CA GLY A 50 22.45 -7.85 -27.59
C GLY A 50 22.19 -8.72 -26.36
N ALA A 51 21.34 -9.75 -26.51
CA ALA A 51 21.16 -10.73 -25.44
C ALA A 51 22.42 -11.60 -25.29
N PRO A 52 22.87 -11.87 -24.05
CA PRO A 52 23.97 -12.79 -23.79
C PRO A 52 23.67 -14.20 -24.31
N TRP A 53 24.71 -14.96 -24.65
CA TRP A 53 24.59 -16.30 -25.25
C TRP A 53 23.70 -17.29 -24.47
N TYR A 54 23.60 -17.15 -23.15
CA TYR A 54 22.81 -18.02 -22.27
C TYR A 54 21.32 -17.66 -22.20
N LEU A 55 20.91 -16.55 -22.83
CA LEU A 55 19.51 -16.08 -22.97
C LEU A 55 19.15 -15.77 -24.43
N TYR A 56 20.05 -16.04 -25.37
CA TYR A 56 19.90 -15.64 -26.76
C TYR A 56 19.10 -16.68 -27.56
N ASP A 57 17.92 -16.28 -28.01
CA ASP A 57 16.99 -17.13 -28.79
C ASP A 57 17.20 -17.02 -30.32
N GLY A 58 18.32 -16.44 -30.77
CA GLY A 58 18.61 -16.29 -32.21
C GLY A 58 18.04 -15.02 -32.86
N LYS A 59 17.22 -14.25 -32.15
CA LYS A 59 16.60 -13.01 -32.66
C LYS A 59 16.94 -11.79 -31.78
N PRO A 60 17.02 -10.57 -32.35
CA PRO A 60 17.15 -9.35 -31.56
C PRO A 60 15.94 -9.22 -30.62
N SER A 61 16.19 -9.22 -29.32
CA SER A 61 15.13 -9.05 -28.31
C SER A 61 15.62 -8.29 -27.10
N LEU A 62 14.71 -7.61 -26.41
CA LEU A 62 14.99 -6.94 -25.13
C LEU A 62 14.44 -7.71 -23.93
N LYS A 63 14.08 -8.99 -24.13
CA LYS A 63 13.47 -9.86 -23.11
C LYS A 63 14.42 -10.12 -21.93
N HIS A 64 15.73 -10.21 -22.17
CA HIS A 64 16.74 -10.40 -21.13
C HIS A 64 16.84 -9.22 -20.16
N GLN A 65 16.49 -8.01 -20.61
CA GLN A 65 16.48 -6.81 -19.75
C GLN A 65 15.20 -6.68 -18.93
N ARG A 66 14.12 -7.41 -19.27
CA ARG A 66 12.88 -7.39 -18.48
C ARG A 66 13.09 -8.07 -17.13
N LYS A 67 12.37 -7.60 -16.10
CA LYS A 67 12.35 -8.26 -14.79
C LYS A 67 11.95 -9.72 -15.00
N GLN A 68 12.86 -10.62 -14.69
CA GLN A 68 12.60 -12.06 -14.74
C GLN A 68 11.41 -12.35 -13.82
N LYS A 69 10.45 -13.14 -14.30
CA LYS A 69 9.26 -13.54 -13.53
C LYS A 69 9.66 -14.52 -12.43
N LYS A 70 10.31 -14.03 -11.38
CA LYS A 70 10.33 -14.73 -10.10
C LYS A 70 9.01 -14.40 -9.42
N PRO A 71 8.27 -15.39 -8.89
CA PRO A 71 7.13 -15.08 -8.05
C PRO A 71 7.66 -14.23 -6.90
N ASP A 72 7.28 -12.95 -6.85
CA ASP A 72 7.63 -12.10 -5.73
C ASP A 72 6.92 -12.71 -4.51
N PRO A 73 7.63 -13.20 -3.47
CA PRO A 73 6.98 -13.73 -2.26
C PRO A 73 6.25 -12.64 -1.46
N ASN A 74 6.40 -11.39 -1.88
CA ASN A 74 6.08 -10.17 -1.15
C ASN A 74 4.65 -9.64 -1.37
N ASN A 75 3.77 -10.38 -2.07
CA ASN A 75 2.40 -9.93 -2.33
C ASN A 75 1.39 -10.53 -1.36
N THR A 76 1.78 -10.67 -0.10
CA THR A 76 0.85 -11.06 0.96
C THR A 76 0.71 -9.89 1.92
N ASN A 77 -0.49 -9.32 2.00
CA ASN A 77 -0.86 -8.33 3.02
C ASN A 77 -1.13 -8.99 4.39
N SER A 78 -0.79 -10.28 4.55
CA SER A 78 -0.97 -11.00 5.80
C SER A 78 0.17 -10.67 6.75
N TRP A 79 -0.19 -10.39 8.00
CA TRP A 79 0.74 -10.19 9.10
C TRP A 79 0.38 -11.17 10.21
N TYR A 80 1.23 -11.28 11.24
CA TYR A 80 1.06 -12.22 12.35
C TYR A 80 -0.32 -12.09 13.02
N ASP A 81 -1.00 -13.22 13.16
CA ASP A 81 -2.24 -13.35 13.91
C ASP A 81 -1.98 -13.18 15.42
N ARG A 82 -2.10 -11.96 15.93
CA ARG A 82 -1.87 -11.68 17.36
C ARG A 82 -2.96 -12.30 18.22
N GLY A 83 -2.57 -13.11 19.20
CA GLY A 83 -3.50 -13.76 20.13
C GLY A 83 -4.27 -14.93 19.55
N ALA A 84 -3.96 -15.36 18.32
CA ALA A 84 -4.53 -16.58 17.77
C ALA A 84 -3.98 -17.79 18.50
N THR A 85 -4.92 -18.59 19.00
CA THR A 85 -4.65 -19.84 19.69
C THR A 85 -5.09 -21.00 18.81
N THR A 86 -4.41 -22.13 18.93
CA THR A 86 -4.64 -23.31 18.09
C THR A 86 -5.32 -24.42 18.88
N PHE A 87 -4.58 -25.10 19.75
CA PHE A 87 -5.06 -26.23 20.52
C PHE A 87 -4.85 -26.02 22.01
N GLN A 88 -5.87 -26.32 22.82
CA GLN A 88 -5.77 -26.34 24.27
C GLN A 88 -5.81 -27.79 24.77
N ALA A 89 -4.78 -28.18 25.51
CA ALA A 89 -4.71 -29.52 26.10
C ALA A 89 -5.30 -29.52 27.52
N ASP A 90 -5.98 -30.60 27.90
CA ASP A 90 -6.50 -30.78 29.27
C ASP A 90 -5.42 -31.28 30.25
N ARG A 91 -4.34 -31.87 29.72
CA ARG A 91 -3.23 -32.44 30.51
C ARG A 91 -1.87 -32.01 29.96
N TYR A 92 -0.88 -31.97 30.84
CA TYR A 92 0.48 -31.58 30.48
C TYR A 92 1.07 -32.58 29.47
N ARG A 93 1.64 -32.05 28.38
CA ARG A 93 2.32 -32.83 27.34
C ARG A 93 3.83 -32.73 27.54
N LYS A 94 4.55 -33.81 27.27
CA LYS A 94 6.02 -33.81 27.34
C LYS A 94 6.57 -32.83 26.30
N GLY A 95 7.44 -31.91 26.72
CA GLY A 95 7.97 -30.85 25.87
C GLY A 95 7.23 -29.52 25.99
N SER A 96 6.06 -29.49 26.64
CA SER A 96 5.36 -28.25 26.97
C SER A 96 6.13 -27.42 28.00
N CYS A 97 5.89 -26.12 28.00
CA CYS A 97 6.29 -25.19 29.05
C CYS A 97 5.91 -25.71 30.44
N GLU A 98 6.89 -25.88 31.32
CA GLU A 98 6.66 -26.37 32.69
C GLU A 98 5.74 -25.46 33.53
N ASN A 99 5.67 -24.17 33.18
CA ASN A 99 4.87 -23.19 33.91
C ASN A 99 3.38 -23.24 33.50
N CYS A 100 3.08 -22.97 32.24
CA CYS A 100 1.71 -22.82 31.73
C CYS A 100 1.18 -24.04 30.96
N GLY A 101 2.04 -24.94 30.48
CA GLY A 101 1.64 -26.14 29.73
C GLY A 101 1.49 -25.97 28.21
N ALA A 102 1.71 -24.78 27.66
CA ALA A 102 1.72 -24.56 26.20
C ALA A 102 2.97 -25.17 25.54
N MET A 103 2.84 -25.66 24.31
CA MET A 103 3.95 -26.24 23.52
C MET A 103 4.75 -25.19 22.72
N SER A 104 4.24 -23.96 22.58
CA SER A 104 4.83 -22.94 21.71
C SER A 104 6.13 -22.33 22.23
N HIS A 105 6.38 -22.38 23.54
CA HIS A 105 7.50 -21.71 24.18
C HIS A 105 8.07 -22.47 25.38
N LYS A 106 9.25 -22.03 25.86
CA LYS A 106 9.91 -22.60 27.05
C LYS A 106 9.55 -21.82 28.31
N LYS A 107 9.77 -22.41 29.49
CA LYS A 107 9.52 -21.80 30.81
C LYS A 107 10.13 -20.39 30.97
N LYS A 108 11.34 -20.16 30.45
CA LYS A 108 12.04 -18.88 30.57
C LYS A 108 11.39 -17.75 29.75
N SER A 109 10.73 -18.09 28.65
CA SER A 109 10.06 -17.16 27.74
C SER A 109 8.54 -17.23 27.89
N CYS A 110 8.06 -17.68 29.05
CA CYS A 110 6.64 -17.83 29.31
C CYS A 110 6.01 -16.45 29.56
N PRO A 111 4.93 -16.08 28.83
CA PRO A 111 4.22 -14.81 29.06
C PRO A 111 3.40 -14.85 30.36
N GLU A 112 3.05 -16.06 30.81
CA GLU A 112 2.31 -16.26 32.05
C GLU A 112 3.17 -16.04 33.28
N ARG A 113 2.54 -15.50 34.33
CA ARG A 113 3.19 -15.30 35.63
C ARG A 113 3.88 -16.59 36.10
N PRO A 114 5.14 -16.55 36.54
CA PRO A 114 5.82 -17.72 37.10
C PRO A 114 5.05 -18.29 38.29
N ARG A 115 4.61 -19.54 38.19
CA ARG A 115 3.88 -20.26 39.24
C ARG A 115 4.86 -20.96 40.19
N LYS A 116 4.52 -21.00 41.48
CA LYS A 116 5.30 -21.77 42.50
C LYS A 116 5.30 -23.26 42.19
N VAL A 117 4.15 -23.80 41.79
CA VAL A 117 3.99 -25.16 41.29
C VAL A 117 3.48 -25.07 39.86
N GLY A 118 4.28 -25.53 38.91
CA GLY A 118 3.98 -25.42 37.49
C GLY A 118 2.90 -26.39 37.01
N ALA A 119 2.43 -26.17 35.78
CA ALA A 119 1.49 -27.06 35.10
C ALA A 119 2.03 -28.51 34.97
N ILE A 120 3.34 -28.69 34.94
CA ILE A 120 3.99 -30.01 34.86
C ILE A 120 3.58 -30.98 35.96
N TRP A 121 3.37 -30.49 37.20
CA TRP A 121 3.00 -31.33 38.33
C TRP A 121 1.51 -31.26 38.68
N THR A 122 0.84 -30.16 38.31
CA THR A 122 -0.55 -29.91 38.73
C THR A 122 -1.58 -30.26 37.68
N ASN A 123 -1.22 -30.28 36.38
CA ASN A 123 -2.17 -30.39 35.26
C ASN A 123 -3.34 -29.38 35.31
N LYS A 124 -3.20 -28.29 36.08
CA LYS A 124 -4.25 -27.27 36.26
C LYS A 124 -3.92 -26.03 35.45
N ASN A 125 -4.95 -25.42 34.88
CA ASN A 125 -4.88 -24.17 34.12
C ASN A 125 -3.82 -24.23 33.00
N ILE A 126 -4.03 -25.14 32.05
CA ILE A 126 -3.17 -25.31 30.88
C ILE A 126 -3.52 -24.24 29.85
N ALA A 127 -2.51 -23.47 29.47
CA ALA A 127 -2.64 -22.45 28.44
C ALA A 127 -2.79 -23.10 27.05
N PRO A 128 -3.56 -22.47 26.15
CA PRO A 128 -3.63 -22.90 24.76
C PRO A 128 -2.30 -22.68 24.04
N ASP A 129 -2.06 -23.47 22.99
CA ASP A 129 -0.90 -23.33 22.12
C ASP A 129 -1.06 -22.12 21.19
N GLU A 130 -0.02 -21.30 21.08
CA GLU A 130 0.01 -20.12 20.19
C GLU A 130 0.25 -20.55 18.74
N LYS A 131 -0.35 -19.83 17.78
CA LYS A 131 -0.08 -20.01 16.35
C LYS A 131 1.29 -19.40 16.02
N ILE A 132 2.27 -20.24 15.66
CA ILE A 132 3.60 -19.78 15.25
C ILE A 132 3.60 -19.65 13.72
N GLU A 133 3.77 -18.41 13.24
CA GLU A 133 3.88 -18.10 11.81
C GLU A 133 5.24 -17.50 11.51
N SER A 134 5.72 -17.67 10.28
CA SER A 134 6.96 -17.08 9.79
C SER A 134 6.70 -16.43 8.42
N PHE A 135 7.00 -15.14 8.30
CA PHE A 135 6.80 -14.38 7.07
C PHE A 135 8.10 -13.74 6.58
N ASP A 136 8.37 -13.85 5.28
CA ASP A 136 9.46 -13.15 4.60
C ASP A 136 8.95 -11.87 3.94
N LEU A 137 8.93 -10.79 4.73
CA LEU A 137 8.40 -9.50 4.30
C LEU A 137 9.51 -8.57 3.75
N PRO A 138 9.19 -7.68 2.79
CA PRO A 138 10.10 -6.64 2.30
C PRO A 138 10.41 -5.60 3.39
N TYR A 139 11.39 -4.73 3.15
CA TYR A 139 11.84 -3.74 4.13
C TYR A 139 10.71 -2.82 4.62
N ASP A 140 9.91 -2.32 3.69
CA ASP A 140 8.80 -1.41 3.97
C ASP A 140 7.71 -2.11 4.79
N ALA A 141 7.26 -3.28 4.33
CA ALA A 141 6.32 -4.13 5.07
C ALA A 141 6.92 -4.79 6.33
N LYS A 142 8.16 -4.52 6.74
CA LYS A 142 8.64 -4.85 8.11
C LYS A 142 8.55 -3.67 9.06
N ARG A 143 8.46 -2.46 8.50
CA ARG A 143 8.55 -1.17 9.21
C ARG A 143 7.30 -0.34 9.12
N ASP A 144 6.31 -0.75 8.32
CA ASP A 144 5.03 -0.09 8.30
C ASP A 144 4.45 -0.05 9.73
N ARG A 145 4.11 1.16 10.14
CA ARG A 145 3.60 1.44 11.49
C ARG A 145 2.17 0.93 11.65
N TRP A 146 1.44 0.79 10.55
CA TRP A 146 0.03 0.46 10.52
C TRP A 146 -0.24 -1.02 10.22
N HIS A 147 0.77 -1.89 10.40
CA HIS A 147 0.53 -3.34 10.38
C HIS A 147 -0.57 -3.75 11.37
N ASN A 148 -1.43 -4.68 10.96
CA ASN A 148 -2.62 -5.13 11.70
C ASN A 148 -3.66 -4.03 12.02
N TYR A 149 -3.62 -2.89 11.34
CA TYR A 149 -4.69 -1.91 11.46
C TYR A 149 -6.00 -2.48 10.89
N SER A 150 -7.03 -2.58 11.73
CA SER A 150 -8.37 -2.96 11.29
C SER A 150 -9.13 -1.70 10.88
N PRO A 151 -9.65 -1.60 9.64
CA PRO A 151 -10.44 -0.44 9.21
C PRO A 151 -11.63 -0.14 10.11
N ALA A 152 -12.17 -1.14 10.82
CA ALA A 152 -13.25 -0.97 11.78
C ALA A 152 -12.85 -0.09 12.99
N GLN A 153 -11.57 -0.06 13.36
CA GLN A 153 -11.09 0.79 14.46
C GLN A 153 -11.21 2.29 14.14
N TYR A 154 -11.28 2.66 12.86
CA TYR A 154 -11.48 4.05 12.47
C TYR A 154 -12.87 4.58 12.86
N ALA A 155 -13.85 3.70 13.08
CA ALA A 155 -15.20 4.09 13.47
C ALA A 155 -15.20 4.93 14.76
N ALA A 156 -14.38 4.58 15.75
CA ALA A 156 -14.27 5.34 17.00
C ALA A 156 -13.76 6.77 16.79
N VAL A 157 -12.95 7.00 15.76
CA VAL A 157 -12.49 8.35 15.40
C VAL A 157 -13.65 9.14 14.82
N ILE A 158 -14.44 8.54 13.92
CA ILE A 158 -15.65 9.15 13.35
C ILE A 158 -16.62 9.52 14.46
N GLU A 159 -16.95 8.59 15.36
CA GLU A 159 -17.85 8.82 16.49
C GLU A 159 -17.38 9.98 17.39
N TRP A 160 -16.07 10.11 17.61
CA TRP A 160 -15.51 11.23 18.37
C TRP A 160 -15.71 12.58 17.68
N TYR A 161 -15.54 12.64 16.35
CA TYR A 161 -15.80 13.85 15.57
C TYR A 161 -17.29 14.20 15.55
N ASP A 162 -18.16 13.21 15.35
CA ASP A 162 -19.61 13.40 15.37
C ASP A 162 -20.08 13.95 16.73
N ALA A 163 -19.61 13.36 17.84
CA ALA A 163 -19.92 13.84 19.19
C ALA A 163 -19.43 15.28 19.42
N ARG A 164 -18.25 15.64 18.88
CA ARG A 164 -17.70 17.00 18.96
C ARG A 164 -18.56 18.00 18.19
N ASP A 165 -19.01 17.65 17.00
CA ASP A 165 -19.81 18.53 16.15
C ASP A 165 -21.25 18.65 16.65
N GLU A 166 -21.80 17.60 17.26
CA GLU A 166 -23.05 17.69 18.02
C GLU A 166 -22.95 18.63 19.22
N ALA A 167 -21.87 18.54 20.01
CA ALA A 167 -21.65 19.42 21.16
C ALA A 167 -21.53 20.89 20.73
N ARG A 168 -20.79 21.16 19.63
CA ARG A 168 -20.71 22.48 19.02
C ARG A 168 -22.09 22.98 18.56
N SER A 169 -22.84 22.13 17.88
CA SER A 169 -24.18 22.46 17.39
C SER A 169 -25.15 22.77 18.53
N LYS A 170 -25.09 22.02 19.65
CA LYS A 170 -25.88 22.28 20.86
C LYS A 170 -25.50 23.61 21.50
N PHE A 171 -24.21 23.87 21.67
CA PHE A 171 -23.70 25.15 22.19
C PHE A 171 -24.18 26.35 21.36
N LEU A 172 -24.07 26.29 20.03
CA LEU A 172 -24.55 27.36 19.14
C LEU A 172 -26.07 27.56 19.23
N LYS A 173 -26.85 26.47 19.34
CA LYS A 173 -28.31 26.55 19.53
C LYS A 173 -28.67 27.20 20.87
N GLU A 174 -27.99 26.84 21.95
CA GLU A 174 -28.16 27.45 23.27
C GLU A 174 -27.80 28.95 23.26
N GLU A 175 -26.68 29.33 22.64
CA GLU A 175 -26.33 30.74 22.47
C GLU A 175 -27.40 31.52 21.68
N HIS A 176 -27.97 30.92 20.63
CA HIS A 176 -29.05 31.53 19.88
C HIS A 176 -30.32 31.70 20.71
N LEU A 177 -30.74 30.68 21.46
CA LEU A 177 -31.89 30.74 22.36
C LEU A 177 -31.71 31.81 23.44
N THR A 178 -30.54 31.88 24.08
CA THR A 178 -30.27 32.92 25.09
C THR A 178 -30.30 34.34 24.51
N LYS A 179 -29.86 34.54 23.26
CA LYS A 179 -29.98 35.83 22.56
C LYS A 179 -31.44 36.19 22.29
N LEU A 180 -32.26 35.24 21.86
CA LEU A 180 -33.70 35.45 21.65
C LEU A 180 -34.43 35.77 22.96
N GLU A 181 -34.14 35.05 24.05
CA GLU A 181 -34.72 35.34 25.37
C GLU A 181 -34.31 36.72 25.91
N LYS A 182 -33.07 37.15 25.67
CA LYS A 182 -32.63 38.51 26.02
C LYS A 182 -33.36 39.57 25.20
N LYS A 183 -33.71 39.27 23.94
CA LYS A 183 -34.48 40.17 23.08
C LYS A 183 -35.95 40.24 23.51
N SER A 184 -36.55 39.13 23.97
CA SER A 184 -37.96 39.11 24.44
C SER A 184 -38.16 39.74 25.83
N LYS A 185 -37.15 39.72 26.70
CA LYS A 185 -37.21 40.34 28.05
C LYS A 185 -36.95 41.85 28.08
N LYS A 186 -36.51 42.47 26.97
CA LYS A 186 -36.45 43.95 26.88
C LYS A 186 -37.87 44.48 26.62
N PRO A 187 -38.42 45.38 27.47
CA PRO A 187 -39.73 45.94 27.23
C PRO A 187 -39.70 46.84 25.99
N LEU A 188 -40.82 46.80 25.25
CA LEU A 188 -41.10 47.60 24.06
C LEU A 188 -41.01 49.10 24.40
N VAL A 189 -39.87 49.72 24.14
CA VAL A 189 -39.79 51.16 23.89
C VAL A 189 -39.23 51.27 22.48
N GLU A 190 -40.05 51.87 21.61
CA GLU A 190 -39.79 52.10 20.20
C GLU A 190 -38.44 52.79 19.99
N GLU A 191 -37.63 52.24 19.08
CA GLU A 191 -36.87 53.07 18.14
C GLU A 191 -36.57 52.22 16.89
N GLU A 192 -37.03 52.76 15.76
CA GLU A 192 -36.81 52.23 14.42
C GLU A 192 -35.32 52.13 14.10
N SER A 193 -34.82 50.94 13.77
CA SER A 193 -33.71 50.84 12.82
C SER A 193 -33.66 49.47 12.12
N SER A 194 -34.16 49.44 10.88
CA SER A 194 -33.60 48.66 9.77
C SER A 194 -33.17 47.21 10.08
N ASP A 195 -34.13 46.29 10.24
CA ASP A 195 -33.88 44.85 10.16
C ASP A 195 -33.93 44.41 8.69
N LYS A 196 -32.78 44.49 8.00
CA LYS A 196 -32.57 43.76 6.75
C LYS A 196 -32.45 42.28 7.12
N GLY A 197 -33.58 41.58 7.11
CA GLY A 197 -33.66 40.14 7.23
C GLY A 197 -32.85 39.45 6.12
N GLY A 198 -31.65 39.03 6.48
CA GLY A 198 -30.78 38.16 5.70
C GLY A 198 -29.96 37.33 6.67
N TYR A 199 -30.53 36.23 7.16
CA TYR A 199 -29.83 35.27 8.00
C TYR A 199 -28.88 34.47 7.10
N GLU A 200 -27.75 35.08 6.72
CA GLU A 200 -26.65 34.39 6.07
C GLU A 200 -25.90 33.61 7.15
N ASP A 201 -26.12 32.30 7.13
CA ASP A 201 -25.36 31.31 7.89
C ASP A 201 -23.86 31.52 7.61
N PRO A 202 -23.05 32.00 8.58
CA PRO A 202 -21.63 32.29 8.35
C PRO A 202 -20.79 31.03 8.10
N LEU A 203 -21.42 29.84 8.05
CA LEU A 203 -20.80 28.55 7.72
C LEU A 203 -21.35 27.89 6.45
N LYS A 204 -22.21 28.56 5.66
CA LYS A 204 -22.42 28.15 4.25
C LYS A 204 -21.15 28.44 3.45
N LEU A 205 -20.18 27.55 3.57
CA LEU A 205 -19.11 27.41 2.60
C LEU A 205 -19.78 27.08 1.26
N ASP A 206 -19.76 28.06 0.34
CA ASP A 206 -20.14 27.88 -1.07
C ASP A 206 -19.65 26.53 -1.60
N GLU A 207 -20.57 25.56 -1.77
CA GLU A 207 -20.24 24.23 -2.32
C GLU A 207 -19.61 24.35 -3.72
N SER A 208 -19.84 25.47 -4.43
CA SER A 208 -19.21 25.81 -5.70
C SER A 208 -17.68 25.95 -5.60
N LYS A 209 -17.12 26.33 -4.45
CA LYS A 209 -15.66 26.43 -4.23
C LYS A 209 -15.00 25.07 -3.98
N LEU A 210 -15.76 24.07 -3.51
CA LEU A 210 -15.28 22.70 -3.29
C LEU A 210 -15.26 21.87 -4.60
N MET A 211 -16.13 22.19 -5.56
CA MET A 211 -16.22 21.50 -6.86
C MET A 211 -15.03 21.78 -7.80
N HIS A 212 -14.20 22.78 -7.52
CA HIS A 212 -13.06 23.15 -8.38
C HIS A 212 -11.91 22.13 -8.39
N PHE A 213 -11.88 21.16 -7.47
CA PHE A 213 -10.87 20.09 -7.47
C PHE A 213 -11.25 18.89 -8.37
N ALA A 214 -12.49 18.80 -8.86
CA ALA A 214 -12.97 17.65 -9.64
C ALA A 214 -12.71 17.75 -11.16
N LYS A 215 -12.37 18.93 -11.68
CA LYS A 215 -12.21 19.14 -13.12
C LYS A 215 -10.73 19.08 -13.54
N VAL A 216 -10.23 17.86 -13.72
CA VAL A 216 -8.95 17.61 -14.39
C VAL A 216 -9.20 17.55 -15.90
N GLU A 217 -9.00 18.68 -16.59
CA GLU A 217 -8.97 18.70 -18.05
C GLU A 217 -7.66 18.04 -18.53
N LYS A 218 -7.77 16.80 -19.00
CA LYS A 218 -6.67 16.13 -19.71
C LYS A 218 -6.40 16.92 -20.99
N ARG A 219 -5.28 17.64 -21.04
CA ARG A 219 -4.77 18.21 -22.30
C ARG A 219 -4.43 17.06 -23.25
N VAL A 220 -5.34 16.76 -24.18
CA VAL A 220 -5.05 15.88 -25.30
C VAL A 220 -4.16 16.67 -26.25
N ARG A 221 -2.90 16.23 -26.39
CA ARG A 221 -1.97 16.76 -27.38
C ARG A 221 -2.35 16.17 -28.74
N THR A 222 -3.12 16.90 -29.53
CA THR A 222 -3.34 16.55 -30.93
C THR A 222 -2.08 16.90 -31.71
N THR A 223 -1.37 15.87 -32.20
CA THR A 223 -0.41 16.03 -33.29
C THR A 223 -1.16 15.79 -34.58
N LEU A 224 -1.32 16.85 -35.38
CA LEU A 224 -1.70 16.73 -36.79
C LEU A 224 -0.50 16.17 -37.54
N VAL A 225 -0.67 14.99 -38.14
CA VAL A 225 0.02 14.54 -39.36
C VAL A 225 -1.02 13.82 -40.19
#